data_AF-A0A2S8FHL3-F1
#
_entry.id   AF-A0A2S8FHL3-F1
#
_cell.length_a   1.000
_cell.length_b   1.000
_cell.length_c   1.000
_cell.angle_alpha   90.00
_cell.angle_beta   90.00
_cell.angle_gamma   90.00
#
_symmetry.space_group_name_H-M   'P 1'
#
loop_
_entity.id
_entity.type
_entity.pdbx_description
1 polymer ?
#
loop_
_entity_poly.entity_id
_entity_poly.type
_entity_poly.pdbx_seq_one_letter_code
_entity_poly.pdbx_strand_id
1 'polypeptide(L)'
;MAHILSPPDGAAYLDPEEVFRRLREEFDYTAIDRDEGADVVGEIVAKLVELNAPQEVIDFQRASQDRAIQVVIANDATSDDYLQFTVKPNNGIFIGYSSSQHESATRRLVERCAQVLNYQINLL
;
A
#
# COMPACT_ATOMS: atom_id res chain seq x y z
N MET A 1 7.17 -6.23 12.33
CA MET A 1 7.90 -6.32 11.05
C MET A 1 7.08 -5.58 10.01
N ALA A 2 7.68 -5.13 8.93
CA ALA A 2 6.94 -4.64 7.77
C ALA A 2 7.62 -5.08 6.47
N HIS A 3 6.85 -5.14 5.40
CA HIS A 3 7.38 -5.30 4.06
C HIS A 3 7.10 -4.04 3.24
N ILE A 4 7.97 -3.76 2.29
CA ILE A 4 7.72 -2.79 1.23
C ILE A 4 7.74 -3.52 -0.12
N LEU A 5 6.68 -3.29 -0.91
CA LEU A 5 6.62 -3.70 -2.29
C LEU A 5 7.00 -2.53 -3.19
N SER A 6 7.97 -2.73 -4.06
CA SER A 6 8.44 -1.72 -5.02
C SER A 6 8.72 -2.36 -6.38
N PRO A 7 8.57 -1.61 -7.48
CA PRO A 7 9.00 -2.11 -8.79
C PRO A 7 10.50 -2.45 -8.76
N PRO A 8 10.97 -3.36 -9.63
CA PRO A 8 12.39 -3.61 -9.84
C PRO A 8 13.15 -2.32 -10.20
N ASP A 9 14.46 -2.31 -9.95
CA ASP A 9 15.30 -1.15 -10.24
C ASP A 9 15.11 -0.63 -11.67
N GLY A 10 14.82 0.68 -11.77
CA GLY A 10 14.59 1.37 -13.05
C GLY A 10 13.19 1.22 -13.64
N ALA A 11 12.31 0.39 -13.06
CA ALA A 11 10.91 0.33 -13.46
C ALA A 11 10.07 1.40 -12.73
N ALA A 12 9.05 1.90 -13.41
CA ALA A 12 8.14 2.91 -12.86
C ALA A 12 7.15 2.29 -11.87
N TYR A 13 6.73 3.08 -10.88
CA TYR A 13 5.61 2.72 -10.01
C TYR A 13 4.32 2.71 -10.82
N LEU A 14 3.47 1.71 -10.56
CA LEU A 14 2.11 1.66 -11.07
C LEU A 14 1.26 2.75 -10.43
N ASP A 15 0.35 3.32 -11.23
CA ASP A 15 -0.68 4.20 -10.71
C ASP A 15 -1.64 3.44 -9.78
N PRO A 16 -2.20 4.09 -8.74
CA PRO A 16 -3.11 3.45 -7.79
C PRO A 16 -4.28 2.70 -8.44
N GLU A 17 -4.86 3.24 -9.52
CA GLU A 17 -5.94 2.57 -10.27
C GLU A 17 -5.48 1.27 -10.94
N GLU A 18 -4.26 1.24 -11.47
CA GLU A 18 -3.70 0.06 -12.12
C GLU A 18 -3.33 -1.01 -11.09
N VAL A 19 -2.85 -0.60 -9.92
CA VAL A 19 -2.68 -1.50 -8.77
C VAL A 19 -4.01 -2.14 -8.40
N PHE A 20 -5.06 -1.34 -8.20
CA PHE A 20 -6.39 -1.86 -7.88
C PHE A 20 -6.92 -2.82 -8.96
N ARG A 21 -6.81 -2.44 -10.24
CA ARG A 21 -7.27 -3.27 -11.37
C ARG A 21 -6.64 -4.67 -11.32
N ARG A 22 -5.31 -4.74 -11.16
CA ARG A 22 -4.59 -6.02 -11.12
C ARG A 22 -4.93 -6.84 -9.89
N LEU A 23 -5.05 -6.21 -8.72
CA LEU A 23 -5.42 -6.91 -7.49
C LEU A 23 -6.84 -7.49 -7.57
N ARG A 24 -7.78 -6.72 -8.12
CA ARG A 24 -9.17 -7.17 -8.34
C ARG A 24 -9.26 -8.38 -9.28
N GLU A 25 -8.33 -8.53 -10.22
CA GLU A 25 -8.28 -9.67 -11.13
C GLU A 25 -7.70 -10.94 -10.48
N GLU A 26 -6.91 -10.80 -9.40
CA GLU A 26 -6.24 -11.91 -8.72
C GLU A 26 -6.96 -12.39 -7.46
N PHE A 27 -7.53 -11.46 -6.68
CA PHE A 27 -8.05 -11.74 -5.34
C PHE A 27 -9.58 -11.75 -5.34
N ASP A 28 -10.17 -12.79 -4.74
CA ASP A 28 -11.62 -12.96 -4.64
C ASP A 28 -12.29 -11.81 -3.87
N TYR A 29 -11.58 -11.23 -2.89
CA TYR A 29 -11.99 -10.02 -2.22
C TYR A 29 -10.96 -8.91 -2.42
N THR A 30 -11.41 -7.81 -3.03
CA THR A 30 -10.66 -6.55 -3.14
C THR A 30 -11.61 -5.39 -2.90
N ALA A 31 -11.30 -4.55 -1.91
CA ALA A 31 -12.02 -3.32 -1.61
C ALA A 31 -11.07 -2.12 -1.63
N ILE A 32 -11.60 -0.96 -1.99
CA ILE A 32 -10.87 0.31 -1.92
C ILE A 32 -11.66 1.36 -1.17
N ASP A 33 -10.96 2.22 -0.45
CA ASP A 33 -11.49 3.41 0.19
C ASP A 33 -10.59 4.61 -0.14
N ARG A 34 -11.16 5.61 -0.81
CA ARG A 34 -10.42 6.81 -1.24
C ARG A 34 -10.34 7.83 -0.12
N ASP A 35 -11.37 7.92 0.71
CA ASP A 35 -11.41 8.86 1.82
C ASP A 35 -10.40 8.42 2.88
N GLU A 36 -10.37 7.13 3.22
CA GLU A 36 -9.34 6.56 4.10
C GLU A 36 -7.93 6.70 3.51
N GLY A 37 -7.78 6.52 2.19
CA GLY A 37 -6.51 6.74 1.50
C GLY A 37 -6.01 8.19 1.61
N ALA A 38 -6.90 9.16 1.42
CA ALA A 38 -6.61 10.58 1.58
C ALA A 38 -6.29 10.95 3.04
N ASP A 39 -6.99 10.37 4.00
CA ASP A 39 -6.76 10.58 5.43
C ASP A 39 -5.37 10.11 5.85
N VAL A 40 -4.93 8.92 5.40
CA VAL A 40 -3.57 8.41 5.68
C VAL A 40 -2.50 9.36 5.12
N VAL A 41 -2.71 9.94 3.93
CA VAL A 41 -1.79 10.97 3.41
C VAL A 41 -1.81 12.22 4.30
N GLY A 42 -2.98 12.65 4.76
CA GLY A 42 -3.14 13.75 5.70
C GLY A 42 -2.34 13.55 6.99
N GLU A 43 -2.41 12.35 7.57
CA GLU A 43 -1.64 11.99 8.78
C GLU A 43 -0.13 12.02 8.52
N ILE A 44 0.34 11.49 7.38
CA ILE A 44 1.75 11.55 6.99
C ILE A 44 2.20 13.00 6.83
N VAL A 45 1.41 13.83 6.18
CA VAL A 45 1.68 15.27 6.00
C VAL A 45 1.75 15.98 7.35
N ALA A 46 0.79 15.73 8.25
CA ALA A 46 0.82 16.27 9.60
C ALA A 46 2.11 15.87 10.34
N LYS A 47 2.52 14.60 10.20
CA LYS A 47 3.75 14.13 10.82
C LYS A 47 5.02 14.78 10.25
N LEU A 48 5.07 14.98 8.94
CA LEU A 48 6.18 15.67 8.28
C LEU A 48 6.28 17.13 8.72
N VAL A 49 5.15 17.81 8.91
CA VAL A 49 5.10 19.17 9.46
C VAL A 49 5.62 19.20 10.90
N GLU A 50 5.19 18.28 11.76
CA GLU A 50 5.70 18.16 13.14
C GLU A 50 7.22 17.96 13.19
N LEU A 51 7.75 17.18 12.26
CA LEU A 51 9.18 16.87 12.15
C LEU A 51 10.00 17.98 11.46
N ASN A 52 9.37 19.10 11.05
CA ASN A 52 9.99 20.16 10.26
C ASN A 52 10.70 19.62 9.00
N ALA A 53 10.08 18.66 8.32
CA ALA A 53 10.60 18.15 7.05
C ALA A 53 10.66 19.26 5.99
N PRO A 54 11.55 19.15 4.98
CA PRO A 54 11.60 20.11 3.89
C PRO A 54 10.24 20.28 3.20
N GLN A 55 9.88 21.52 2.84
CA GLN A 55 8.58 21.84 2.22
C GLN A 55 8.33 21.03 0.95
N GLU A 56 9.37 20.78 0.15
CA GLU A 56 9.29 19.96 -1.06
C GLU A 56 8.80 18.52 -0.78
N VAL A 57 9.18 17.94 0.36
CA VAL A 57 8.73 16.60 0.77
C VAL A 57 7.26 16.63 1.20
N ILE A 58 6.85 17.69 1.90
CA ILE A 58 5.45 17.90 2.32
C ILE A 58 4.56 18.08 1.09
N ASP A 59 4.96 18.93 0.15
CA ASP A 59 4.21 19.21 -1.07
C ASP A 59 4.10 17.98 -1.96
N PHE A 60 5.17 17.18 -2.04
CA PHE A 60 5.14 15.90 -2.74
C PHE A 60 4.10 14.94 -2.16
N GLN A 61 4.02 14.81 -0.83
CA GLN A 61 2.99 13.96 -0.20
C GLN A 61 1.59 14.54 -0.41
N ARG A 62 1.40 15.85 -0.26
CA ARG A 62 0.09 16.50 -0.49
C ARG A 62 -0.41 16.30 -1.91
N ALA A 63 0.46 16.38 -2.92
CA ALA A 63 0.08 16.15 -4.32
C ALA A 63 -0.45 14.73 -4.59
N SER A 64 -0.20 13.80 -3.67
CA SER A 64 -0.68 12.41 -3.75
C SER A 64 -2.03 12.18 -3.07
N GLN A 65 -2.54 13.14 -2.28
CA GLN A 65 -3.70 12.96 -1.40
C GLN A 65 -4.96 12.53 -2.16
N ASP A 66 -5.33 13.26 -3.21
CA ASP A 66 -6.55 12.97 -4.01
C ASP A 66 -6.45 11.67 -4.84
N ARG A 67 -5.25 11.09 -4.91
CA ARG A 67 -4.95 9.89 -5.70
C ARG A 67 -4.64 8.68 -4.83
N ALA A 68 -4.50 8.88 -3.52
CA ALA A 68 -4.25 7.81 -2.59
C ALA A 68 -5.50 6.96 -2.43
N ILE A 69 -5.30 5.64 -2.36
CA ILE A 69 -6.38 4.69 -2.08
C ILE A 69 -5.92 3.77 -0.98
N GLN A 70 -6.78 3.55 0.00
CA GLN A 70 -6.65 2.42 0.90
C GLN A 70 -7.15 1.18 0.16
N VAL A 71 -6.39 0.09 0.24
CA VAL A 71 -6.73 -1.19 -0.39
C VAL A 71 -6.82 -2.26 0.68
N VAL A 72 -7.85 -3.09 0.59
CA VAL A 72 -7.97 -4.33 1.36
C VAL A 72 -8.07 -5.50 0.39
N ILE A 73 -7.22 -6.52 0.57
CA ILE A 73 -7.27 -7.77 -0.20
C ILE A 73 -7.32 -8.99 0.71
N ALA A 74 -8.10 -10.00 0.30
CA ALA A 74 -8.22 -11.29 0.98
C ALA A 74 -8.60 -12.40 -0.02
N ASN A 75 -8.45 -13.66 0.41
CA ASN A 75 -8.91 -14.81 -0.39
C ASN A 75 -10.43 -15.03 -0.30
N ASP A 76 -11.09 -14.45 0.70
CA ASP A 76 -12.54 -14.46 0.84
C ASP A 76 -12.96 -13.30 1.75
N ALA A 77 -14.24 -12.94 1.71
CA ALA A 77 -14.77 -11.79 2.45
C ALA A 77 -14.92 -12.01 3.97
N THR A 78 -14.67 -13.22 4.47
CA THR A 78 -14.87 -13.61 5.88
C THR A 78 -13.58 -13.95 6.61
N SER A 79 -12.45 -14.00 5.91
CA SER A 79 -11.16 -14.34 6.47
C SER A 79 -10.58 -13.22 7.32
N ASP A 80 -10.06 -13.58 8.49
CA ASP A 80 -9.24 -12.68 9.31
C ASP A 80 -7.82 -12.48 8.72
N ASP A 81 -7.45 -13.29 7.72
CA ASP A 81 -6.20 -13.18 6.98
C ASP A 81 -6.37 -12.25 5.77
N TYR A 82 -6.33 -10.94 6.02
CA TYR A 82 -6.36 -9.91 4.98
C TYR A 82 -5.11 -9.02 5.03
N LEU A 83 -4.81 -8.38 3.91
CA LEU A 83 -3.84 -7.28 3.84
C LEU A 83 -4.59 -5.95 3.68
N GLN A 84 -4.15 -4.95 4.43
CA GLN A 84 -4.62 -3.56 4.31
C GLN A 84 -3.41 -2.65 4.15
N PHE A 85 -3.41 -1.82 3.11
CA PHE A 85 -2.31 -0.92 2.82
C PHE A 85 -2.76 0.26 1.95
N THR A 86 -2.03 1.36 2.03
CA THR A 86 -2.27 2.55 1.20
C THR A 86 -1.40 2.50 -0.04
N VAL A 87 -2.02 2.72 -1.20
CA VAL A 87 -1.33 2.88 -2.48
C VAL A 87 -1.34 4.36 -2.85
N LYS A 88 -0.16 4.90 -3.14
CA LYS A 88 0.04 6.30 -3.52
C LYS A 88 0.90 6.36 -4.78
N PRO A 89 0.71 7.37 -5.64
CA PRO A 89 1.57 7.57 -6.80
C PRO A 89 3.06 7.64 -6.40
N ASN A 90 3.93 7.06 -7.23
CA ASN A 90 5.40 7.16 -7.10
C ASN A 90 5.99 6.66 -5.76
N ASN A 91 5.27 5.82 -5.03
CA ASN A 91 5.66 5.32 -3.72
C ASN A 91 5.58 3.79 -3.66
N GLY A 92 6.45 3.19 -2.84
CA GLY A 92 6.33 1.77 -2.49
C GLY A 92 5.09 1.51 -1.62
N ILE A 93 4.54 0.31 -1.74
CA ILE A 93 3.41 -0.14 -0.93
C ILE A 93 3.96 -0.67 0.38
N PHE A 94 3.67 0.02 1.47
CA PHE A 94 4.05 -0.41 2.81
C PHE A 94 2.98 -1.35 3.38
N ILE A 95 3.39 -2.54 3.80
CA ILE A 95 2.53 -3.55 4.39
C ILE A 95 2.94 -3.73 5.86
N GLY A 96 2.09 -3.23 6.76
CA GLY A 96 2.20 -3.43 8.19
C GLY A 96 1.41 -4.67 8.64
N TYR A 97 1.87 -5.30 9.72
CA TYR A 97 1.19 -6.44 10.36
C TYR A 97 0.76 -6.09 11.78
N SER A 98 -0.43 -6.55 12.17
CA SER A 98 -0.93 -6.37 13.54
C SER A 98 -0.19 -7.24 14.56
N SER A 99 0.38 -8.36 14.11
CA SER A 99 1.14 -9.31 14.92
C SER A 99 2.03 -10.20 14.06
N SER A 100 2.97 -10.92 14.68
CA SER A 100 3.78 -11.94 13.99
C SER A 100 2.94 -13.13 13.49
N GLN A 101 1.79 -13.39 14.12
CA GLN A 101 0.84 -14.40 13.64
C GLN A 101 0.17 -13.93 12.35
N HIS A 102 -0.28 -12.67 12.30
CA HIS A 102 -0.86 -12.05 11.10
C HIS A 102 0.17 -12.00 9.95
N GLU A 103 1.42 -11.67 10.25
CA GLU A 103 2.53 -11.73 9.27
C GLU A 103 2.71 -13.14 8.69
N SER A 104 2.69 -14.16 9.53
CA SER A 104 2.86 -15.54 9.10
C SER A 104 1.67 -16.04 8.27
N ALA A 105 0.45 -15.67 8.68
CA ALA A 105 -0.78 -16.09 8.02
C ALA A 105 -0.97 -15.40 6.65
N THR A 106 -0.58 -14.12 6.54
CA THR A 106 -0.73 -13.34 5.31
C THR A 106 0.44 -13.44 4.34
N ARG A 107 1.51 -14.20 4.66
CA ARG A 107 2.71 -14.33 3.81
C ARG A 107 2.38 -14.64 2.35
N ARG A 108 1.47 -15.60 2.11
CA ARG A 108 1.07 -15.97 0.73
C ARG A 108 0.33 -14.85 0.01
N LEU A 109 -0.43 -14.01 0.72
CA LEU A 109 -1.08 -12.85 0.12
C LEU A 109 -0.05 -11.81 -0.32
N VAL A 110 1.00 -11.60 0.48
CA VAL A 110 2.10 -10.66 0.16
C VAL A 110 2.84 -11.13 -1.08
N GLU A 111 3.19 -12.41 -1.14
CA GLU A 111 3.89 -13.03 -2.28
C GLU A 111 3.06 -12.91 -3.57
N ARG A 112 1.76 -13.22 -3.51
CA ARG A 112 0.85 -13.09 -4.67
C ARG A 112 0.68 -11.63 -5.09
N CYS A 113 0.53 -10.73 -4.12
CA CYS A 113 0.43 -9.29 -4.39
C CYS A 113 1.68 -8.79 -5.13
N ALA A 114 2.87 -9.14 -4.64
CA ALA A 114 4.13 -8.80 -5.29
C ALA A 114 4.21 -9.38 -6.71
N GLN A 115 3.82 -10.64 -6.90
CA GLN A 115 3.83 -11.30 -8.20
C GLN A 115 2.92 -10.61 -9.22
N VAL A 116 1.68 -10.29 -8.84
CA VAL A 116 0.68 -9.65 -9.71
C VAL A 116 1.06 -8.23 -10.09
N LEU A 117 1.68 -7.50 -9.16
CA LEU A 117 2.17 -6.16 -9.41
C LEU A 117 3.52 -6.16 -10.14
N ASN A 118 4.16 -7.33 -10.27
CA ASN A 118 5.55 -7.47 -10.71
C ASN A 118 6.51 -6.60 -9.87
N TYR A 119 6.30 -6.62 -8.55
CA TYR A 119 7.08 -5.88 -7.56
C TYR A 119 7.99 -6.84 -6.78
N GLN A 120 9.08 -6.29 -6.25
CA GLN A 120 9.99 -6.97 -5.34
C GLN A 120 9.54 -6.75 -3.90
N ILE A 121 9.80 -7.74 -3.04
CA ILE A 121 9.53 -7.68 -1.60
C ILE A 121 10.82 -7.32 -0.90
N ASN A 122 10.84 -6.20 -0.17
CA ASN A 122 11.94 -5.83 0.70
C ASN A 122 11.47 -5.81 2.16
N LEU A 123 12.32 -6.28 3.08
CA LEU A 123 12.09 -6.25 4.52
C LEU A 123 12.50 -4.89 5.09
N LEU A 124 11.68 -4.36 6.00
CA LEU A 124 11.95 -3.14 6.78
C LEU A 124 12.10 -3.44 8.27
#